data_AF-A0A2W4NYR8-F1
#
_entry.id   AF-A0A2W4NYR8-F1
#
_cell.length_a   1.000
_cell.length_b   1.000
_cell.length_c   1.000
_cell.angle_alpha   90.00
_cell.angle_beta   90.00
_cell.angle_gamma   90.00
#
_symmetry.space_group_name_H-M   'P 1'
#
loop_
_entity.id
_entity.type
_entity.pdbx_description
1 polymer ?
#
loop_
_entity_poly.entity_id
_entity_poly.type
_entity_poly.pdbx_seq_one_letter_code
_entity_poly.pdbx_strand_id
1 'polypeptide(L)'
;MVLPHPLDIVAILLGIFLLLRKSEVRAEDPALHPGVSSADFDTWRRRALSAYSWGTRACFVKVLFDFAFLAYLRRVALELWLARTIGITADVLWIAALVTCWVQAHRARRFADPVGIQPARRAPPPEAPPPAPRGG
;
A
#
# COMPACT_ATOMS: atom_id res chain seq x y z
N MET A 1 6.38 -8.99 28.35
CA MET A 1 6.18 -8.81 26.91
C MET A 1 5.09 -7.76 26.74
N VAL A 2 5.41 -6.59 26.18
CA VAL A 2 4.37 -5.59 25.86
C VAL A 2 3.80 -6.02 24.51
N LEU A 3 2.54 -6.44 24.49
CA LEU A 3 1.86 -6.75 23.23
C LEU A 3 1.82 -5.46 22.40
N PRO A 4 2.20 -5.48 21.11
CA PRO A 4 2.03 -4.32 20.24
C PRO A 4 0.56 -3.91 20.24
N HIS A 5 0.29 -2.61 20.18
CA HIS A 5 -1.08 -2.13 20.14
C HIS A 5 -1.76 -2.77 18.91
N PRO A 6 -3.02 -3.22 18.97
CA PRO A 6 -3.65 -3.90 17.82
C PRO A 6 -3.61 -3.06 16.54
N LEU A 7 -3.59 -1.72 16.68
CA LEU A 7 -3.43 -0.80 15.56
C LEU A 7 -2.02 -0.82 14.92
N ASP A 8 -0.97 -1.15 15.67
CA ASP A 8 0.37 -1.35 15.10
C ASP A 8 0.40 -2.55 14.17
N ILE A 9 -0.25 -3.65 14.55
CA ILE A 9 -0.37 -4.84 13.70
C ILE A 9 -1.08 -4.47 12.40
N VAL A 10 -2.18 -3.73 12.49
CA VAL A 10 -2.91 -3.24 11.30
C VAL A 10 -2.03 -2.33 10.46
N ALA A 11 -1.29 -1.38 11.07
CA ALA A 11 -0.39 -0.48 10.37
C ALA A 11 0.74 -1.23 9.64
N ILE A 12 1.32 -2.25 10.27
CA ILE A 12 2.34 -3.11 9.67
C ILE A 12 1.76 -3.87 8.48
N LEU A 13 0.64 -4.57 8.65
CA LEU A 13 0.00 -5.33 7.58
C LEU A 13 -0.37 -4.44 6.39
N LEU A 14 -0.93 -3.27 6.66
CA LEU A 14 -1.29 -2.31 5.63
C LEU A 14 -0.05 -1.72 4.94
N GLY A 15 1.02 -1.43 5.70
CA GLY A 15 2.30 -0.98 5.16
C GLY A 15 2.92 -2.01 4.21
N ILE A 16 2.90 -3.29 4.58
CA ILE A 16 3.34 -4.40 3.72
C ILE A 16 2.48 -4.47 2.46
N PHE A 17 1.16 -4.42 2.58
CA PHE A 17 0.26 -4.46 1.43
C PHE A 17 0.52 -3.31 0.46
N LEU A 18 0.68 -2.09 0.97
CA LEU A 18 0.99 -0.91 0.14
C LEU A 18 2.35 -1.02 -0.53
N LEU A 19 3.34 -1.63 0.14
CA LEU A 19 4.65 -1.89 -0.42
C LEU A 19 4.59 -2.92 -1.56
N LEU A 20 3.81 -4.00 -1.39
CA LEU A 20 3.57 -4.99 -2.43
C LEU A 20 2.89 -4.35 -3.65
N ARG A 21 1.82 -3.58 -3.45
CA ARG A 21 1.16 -2.83 -4.53
C ARG A 21 2.09 -1.85 -5.24
N LYS A 22 2.98 -1.19 -4.49
CA LYS A 22 4.01 -0.33 -5.06
C LYS A 22 4.99 -1.12 -5.94
N SER A 23 5.39 -2.32 -5.52
CA SER A 23 6.27 -3.18 -6.33
C SER A 23 5.59 -3.67 -7.61
N GLU A 24 4.31 -4.03 -7.55
CA GLU A 24 3.51 -4.42 -8.73
C GLU A 24 3.48 -3.29 -9.76
N VAL A 25 3.10 -2.07 -9.36
CA VAL A 25 3.06 -0.90 -10.26
C VAL A 25 4.44 -0.54 -10.82
N ARG A 26 5.51 -0.82 -10.06
CA ARG A 26 6.89 -0.59 -10.54
C ARG A 26 7.33 -1.64 -11.56
N ALA A 27 6.86 -2.88 -11.41
CA ALA A 27 7.18 -4.00 -12.30
C ALA A 27 6.31 -4.03 -13.57
N GLU A 28 5.23 -3.24 -13.62
CA GLU A 28 4.33 -3.16 -14.78
C GLU A 28 5.07 -2.66 -16.04
N ASP A 29 5.01 -3.46 -17.10
CA ASP A 29 5.64 -3.16 -18.39
C ASP A 29 4.69 -2.32 -19.27
N PRO A 30 5.12 -1.14 -19.77
CA PRO A 30 4.31 -0.37 -20.72
C PRO A 30 3.96 -1.14 -22.00
N ALA A 31 4.75 -2.14 -22.41
CA ALA A 31 4.47 -2.96 -23.60
C ALA A 31 3.21 -3.83 -23.46
N LEU A 32 2.76 -4.13 -22.23
CA LEU A 32 1.51 -4.84 -21.96
C LEU A 32 0.26 -3.99 -22.23
N HIS A 33 0.43 -2.67 -22.42
CA HIS A 33 -0.65 -1.71 -22.59
C HIS A 33 -0.51 -0.91 -23.92
N PRO A 34 -0.54 -1.58 -25.09
CA PRO A 34 -0.26 -0.93 -26.39
C PRO A 34 -1.30 0.13 -26.80
N GLY A 35 -2.49 0.15 -26.18
CA GLY A 35 -3.53 1.16 -26.41
C GLY A 35 -3.35 2.45 -25.61
N VAL A 36 -2.33 2.54 -24.76
CA VAL A 36 -2.11 3.66 -23.84
C VAL A 36 -0.93 4.49 -24.30
N SER A 37 -1.07 5.82 -24.34
CA SER A 37 0.06 6.69 -24.62
C SER A 37 1.13 6.53 -23.54
N SER A 38 2.41 6.50 -23.91
CA SER A 38 3.51 6.39 -22.96
C SER A 38 3.50 7.52 -21.91
N ALA A 39 3.07 8.72 -22.31
CA ALA A 39 2.93 9.88 -21.43
C ALA A 39 1.83 9.70 -20.36
N ASP A 40 0.69 9.09 -20.73
CA ASP A 40 -0.40 8.82 -19.79
C ASP A 40 -0.03 7.68 -18.84
N PHE A 41 0.61 6.62 -19.35
CA PHE A 41 1.11 5.52 -18.54
C PHE A 41 2.11 6.01 -17.48
N ASP A 42 3.07 6.85 -17.86
CA ASP A 42 4.04 7.42 -16.93
C ASP A 42 3.40 8.33 -15.88
N THR A 43 2.40 9.11 -16.28
CA THR A 43 1.67 10.00 -15.37
C THR A 43 0.85 9.21 -14.36
N TRP A 44 0.16 8.16 -14.81
CA TRP A 44 -0.52 7.22 -13.93
C TRP A 44 0.47 6.55 -12.97
N ARG A 45 1.57 5.99 -13.49
CA ARG A 45 2.59 5.27 -12.71
C ARG A 45 3.19 6.15 -11.63
N ARG A 46 3.56 7.40 -11.95
CA ARG A 46 4.08 8.37 -10.97
C ARG A 46 3.07 8.65 -9.86
N ARG A 47 1.79 8.88 -10.20
CA ARG A 47 0.72 9.16 -9.22
C ARG A 47 0.41 7.95 -8.33
N ALA A 48 0.39 6.75 -8.89
CA ALA A 48 0.20 5.51 -8.15
C ALA A 48 1.36 5.25 -7.18
N LEU A 49 2.61 5.38 -7.65
CA LEU A 49 3.81 5.22 -6.82
C LEU A 49 3.89 6.28 -5.70
N SER A 50 3.48 7.53 -5.96
CA SER A 50 3.45 8.57 -4.93
C SER A 50 2.40 8.28 -3.87
N ALA A 51 1.19 7.86 -4.27
CA ALA A 51 0.13 7.49 -3.34
C ALA A 51 0.55 6.33 -2.42
N TYR A 52 1.07 5.24 -3.00
CA TYR A 52 1.53 4.09 -2.21
C TYR A 52 2.73 4.42 -1.33
N SER A 53 3.67 5.24 -1.81
CA SER A 53 4.81 5.68 -0.99
C SER A 53 4.35 6.51 0.21
N TRP A 54 3.34 7.36 0.02
CA TRP A 54 2.82 8.20 1.09
C TRP A 54 2.07 7.37 2.14
N GLY A 55 1.23 6.42 1.72
CA GLY A 55 0.59 5.47 2.64
C GLY A 55 1.60 4.58 3.40
N THR A 56 2.65 4.10 2.71
CA THR A 56 3.71 3.30 3.36
C THR A 56 4.44 4.11 4.43
N ARG A 57 4.77 5.38 4.14
CA ARG A 57 5.39 6.30 5.10
C ARG A 57 4.47 6.58 6.29
N ALA A 58 3.17 6.78 6.07
CA ALA A 58 2.20 7.00 7.14
C ALA A 58 2.15 5.81 8.11
N CYS A 59 2.10 4.58 7.59
CA CYS A 59 2.16 3.37 8.42
C CYS A 59 3.48 3.24 9.18
N PHE A 60 4.61 3.51 8.53
CA PHE A 60 5.92 3.48 9.19
C PHE A 60 6.03 4.51 10.33
N VAL A 61 5.60 5.74 10.09
CA VAL A 61 5.60 6.82 11.10
C VAL A 61 4.70 6.46 12.27
N LYS A 62 3.54 5.84 12.04
CA LYS A 62 2.65 5.37 13.10
C LYS A 62 3.33 4.36 14.02
N VAL A 63 3.89 3.30 13.44
CA VAL A 63 4.57 2.25 14.20
C VAL A 63 5.77 2.84 14.96
N LEU A 64 6.57 3.68 14.31
CA LEU A 64 7.72 4.33 14.94
C LEU A 64 7.28 5.23 16.11
N PHE A 65 6.19 5.98 15.93
CA PHE A 65 5.61 6.82 16.98
C PHE A 65 5.18 5.99 18.18
N ASP A 66 4.44 4.89 17.98
CA ASP A 66 3.97 4.04 19.09
C ASP A 66 5.15 3.42 19.86
N PHE A 67 6.18 2.95 19.16
CA PHE A 67 7.41 2.46 19.79
C PHE A 67 8.16 3.55 20.57
N ALA A 68 8.32 4.74 19.98
CA ALA A 68 9.00 5.86 20.61
C ALA A 68 8.22 6.38 21.84
N PHE A 69 6.90 6.45 21.72
CA PHE A 69 6.00 6.90 22.79
C PHE A 69 6.00 5.91 23.95
N LEU A 70 5.95 4.61 23.68
CA LEU A 70 6.09 3.58 24.70
C LEU A 70 7.46 3.65 25.40
N ALA A 71 8.54 3.83 24.64
CA ALA A 71 9.88 4.00 25.21
C ALA A 71 9.99 5.26 26.08
N TYR A 72 9.31 6.34 25.71
CA TYR A 72 9.23 7.58 26.47
C TYR A 72 8.45 7.41 27.77
N LEU A 73 7.27 6.78 27.73
CA LEU A 73 6.45 6.50 28.92
C LEU A 73 7.15 5.59 29.93
N ARG A 74 8.08 4.74 29.48
CA ARG A 74 8.93 3.95 30.39
C ARG A 74 9.93 4.80 31.18
N ARG A 75 10.26 6.01 30.71
CA ARG A 75 11.20 6.94 31.35
C ARG A 75 10.51 8.07 32.09
N VAL A 76 9.33 8.48 31.63
CA VAL A 76 8.59 9.63 32.18
C VAL A 76 7.17 9.18 32.50
N ALA A 77 6.77 9.33 33.77
CA ALA A 77 5.40 9.10 34.18
C ALA A 77 4.53 10.28 33.72
N LEU A 78 3.81 10.09 32.61
CA LEU A 78 2.75 11.01 32.22
C LEU A 78 1.45 10.67 32.95
N GLU A 79 0.62 11.69 33.20
CA GLU A 79 -0.76 11.46 33.58
C GLU A 79 -1.48 10.63 32.52
N LEU A 80 -2.27 9.66 32.97
CA LEU A 80 -2.95 8.68 32.13
C LEU A 80 -3.87 9.35 31.09
N TRP A 81 -4.53 10.45 31.46
CA TRP A 81 -5.41 11.20 30.56
C TRP A 81 -4.64 11.87 29.42
N LEU A 82 -3.48 12.45 29.72
CA LEU A 82 -2.63 13.10 28.74
C LEU A 82 -2.04 12.07 27.76
N ALA A 83 -1.54 10.95 28.29
CA ALA A 83 -1.00 9.87 27.47
C ALA A 83 -2.06 9.27 26.53
N ARG A 84 -3.29 9.09 27.03
CA ARG A 84 -4.42 8.60 26.23
C ARG A 84 -4.81 9.59 25.12
N THR A 85 -4.85 10.88 25.42
CA THR A 85 -5.20 11.92 24.45
C THR A 85 -4.19 11.99 23.30
N ILE A 86 -2.90 11.88 23.61
CA ILE A 86 -1.82 11.83 22.62
C ILE A 86 -1.97 10.60 21.71
N GLY A 87 -2.18 9.41 22.29
CA GLY A 87 -2.38 8.17 21.52
C GLY A 87 -3.57 8.26 20.55
N ILE A 88 -4.73 8.69 21.05
CA ILE A 88 -5.94 8.86 20.21
C ILE A 88 -5.70 9.87 19.09
N THR A 89 -5.02 10.98 19.37
CA THR A 89 -4.73 12.01 18.36
C THR A 89 -3.82 11.46 17.26
N ALA A 90 -2.80 10.68 17.63
CA ALA A 90 -1.92 10.02 16.67
C ALA A 90 -2.67 8.99 15.81
N ASP A 91 -3.59 8.21 16.41
CA ASP A 91 -4.43 7.27 15.68
C ASP A 91 -5.33 7.98 14.66
N VAL A 92 -5.99 9.06 15.06
CA VAL A 92 -6.87 9.84 14.18
C VAL A 92 -6.08 10.46 13.02
N LEU A 93 -4.90 11.02 13.29
CA LEU A 93 -4.03 11.57 12.24
C LEU A 93 -3.56 10.50 11.27
N TRP A 94 -3.22 9.31 11.76
CA TRP A 94 -2.84 8.18 10.91
C TRP A 94 -4.02 7.72 10.04
N ILE A 95 -5.22 7.58 10.59
CA ILE A 95 -6.42 7.24 9.81
C ILE A 95 -6.69 8.30 8.73
N ALA A 96 -6.58 9.59 9.07
CA ALA A 96 -6.74 10.67 8.09
C ALA A 96 -5.71 10.60 6.95
N ALA A 97 -4.47 10.22 7.26
CA ALA A 97 -3.43 9.97 6.26
C ALA A 97 -3.75 8.74 5.37
N LEU A 98 -4.34 7.69 5.93
CA LEU A 98 -4.79 6.55 5.14
C LEU A 98 -5.96 6.90 4.21
N VAL A 99 -6.92 7.68 4.69
CA VAL A 99 -8.06 8.13 3.86
C VAL A 99 -7.56 8.97 2.69
N THR A 100 -6.62 9.88 2.93
CA THR A 100 -6.04 10.70 1.87
C THR A 100 -5.16 9.87 0.91
N CYS A 101 -4.46 8.84 1.39
CA CYS A 101 -3.80 7.85 0.54
C CYS A 101 -4.83 7.10 -0.34
N TRP A 102 -5.94 6.66 0.25
CA TRP A 102 -7.00 5.96 -0.45
C TRP A 102 -7.64 6.82 -1.53
N VAL A 103 -7.95 8.08 -1.22
CA VAL A 103 -8.50 9.04 -2.20
C VAL A 103 -7.53 9.25 -3.36
N GLN A 104 -6.23 9.39 -3.09
CA GLN A 104 -5.23 9.53 -4.15
C GLN A 104 -5.07 8.26 -4.99
N ALA A 105 -5.06 7.08 -4.36
CA ALA A 105 -5.02 5.81 -5.06
C ALA A 105 -6.28 5.58 -5.90
N HIS A 106 -7.46 5.96 -5.40
CA HIS A 106 -8.72 5.85 -6.12
C HIS A 106 -8.80 6.85 -7.29
N ARG A 107 -8.25 8.06 -7.14
CA ARG A 107 -8.09 8.99 -8.25
C ARG A 107 -7.17 8.41 -9.32
N ALA A 108 -6.04 7.82 -8.94
CA ALA A 108 -5.15 7.14 -9.89
C ALA A 108 -5.84 5.97 -10.61
N ARG A 109 -6.70 5.20 -9.91
CA ARG A 109 -7.52 4.13 -10.52
C ARG A 109 -8.59 4.66 -11.48
N ARG A 110 -9.27 5.76 -11.13
CA ARG A 110 -10.23 6.40 -12.04
C ARG A 110 -9.60 6.96 -13.33
N PHE A 111 -8.29 7.23 -13.33
CA PHE A 111 -7.55 7.53 -14.57
C PHE A 111 -7.18 6.25 -15.35
N ALA A 112 -7.06 5.10 -14.68
CA ALA A 112 -6.75 3.82 -15.31
C ALA A 112 -7.98 3.14 -15.95
N ASP A 113 -9.16 3.27 -15.33
CA ASP A 113 -10.43 2.68 -15.81
C ASP A 113 -10.80 3.10 -17.26
N PRO A 114 -10.74 4.39 -17.66
CA PRO A 114 -11.01 4.78 -19.06
C PRO A 114 -9.85 4.43 -20.02
N VAL A 115 -8.66 4.12 -19.50
CA VAL A 115 -7.43 3.90 -20.27
C VAL A 115 -7.14 2.39 -20.44
N GLY A 116 -7.90 1.51 -19.78
CA GLY A 116 -7.82 0.06 -19.99
C GLY A 116 -6.63 -0.62 -19.31
N ILE A 117 -5.91 0.07 -18.41
CA ILE A 117 -4.84 -0.52 -17.60
C ILE A 117 -5.50 -1.41 -16.54
N GLN A 118 -5.82 -2.65 -16.91
CA GLN A 118 -6.18 -3.67 -15.94
C GLN A 118 -4.87 -4.13 -15.25
N PRO A 119 -4.68 -3.90 -13.94
CA PRO A 119 -3.54 -4.45 -13.23
C PRO A 119 -3.63 -5.98 -13.32
N ALA A 120 -2.76 -6.57 -14.13
CA ALA A 120 -2.59 -7.98 -14.37
C ALA A 120 -3.89 -8.80 -14.48
N ARG A 121 -4.49 -8.85 -15.69
CA ARG A 121 -5.09 -10.11 -16.10
C ARG A 121 -3.93 -11.11 -16.21
N ARG A 122 -3.72 -11.87 -15.13
CA ARG A 122 -2.88 -13.07 -15.05
C ARG A 122 -2.84 -13.73 -16.43
N ALA A 123 -1.66 -13.80 -17.05
CA ALA A 123 -1.49 -14.55 -18.30
C ALA A 123 -2.13 -15.94 -18.10
N PRO A 124 -2.99 -16.42 -19.02
CA PRO A 124 -3.51 -17.77 -18.91
C PRO A 124 -2.32 -18.74 -18.80
N PRO A 125 -2.39 -19.75 -17.92
CA PRO A 125 -1.31 -20.72 -17.76
C PRO A 125 -0.96 -21.29 -19.15
N PRO A 126 0.33 -21.51 -19.45
CA PRO A 126 0.74 -22.07 -20.74
C PRO A 126 -0.04 -23.36 -20.98
N GLU A 127 -0.82 -23.37 -22.05
CA GLU A 127 -1.61 -24.51 -22.49
C GLU A 127 -0.66 -25.71 -22.59
N ALA A 128 -0.91 -26.74 -21.78
CA ALA A 128 -0.07 -27.92 -21.75
C ALA A 128 0.02 -28.50 -23.17
N PRO A 129 1.22 -28.88 -23.65
CA PRO A 129 1.39 -29.38 -25.01
C PRO A 129 0.46 -30.59 -25.23
N PRO A 130 -0.22 -30.68 -26.39
CA PRO A 130 -1.16 -31.74 -26.66
C PRO A 130 -0.49 -33.11 -26.49
N PRO A 131 -1.16 -34.09 -25.87
CA PRO A 131 -0.57 -35.41 -25.67
C PRO A 131 -0.15 -36.00 -27.01
N ALA A 132 1.10 -36.44 -27.08
CA ALA A 132 1.68 -37.04 -28.27
C ALA A 132 0.78 -38.15 -28.81
N PRO A 133 0.59 -38.24 -30.15
CA PRO A 133 -0.21 -39.30 -30.73
C PRO A 133 0.40 -40.65 -30.34
N ARG A 134 -0.37 -41.46 -29.60
CA ARG A 134 -0.06 -42.87 -29.39
C ARG A 134 -0.23 -43.56 -30.74
N GLY A 135 0.85 -43.62 -31.51
CA GLY A 135 0.92 -44.44 -32.71
C GLY A 135 1.20 -45.90 -32.37
N GLY A 136 0.56 -46.80 -33.11
CA GLY A 136 0.95 -48.20 -33.29
C GLY A 136 0.37 -49.18 -32.29
#